data_AF-A0A6B3SJH5-F1
#
_entry.id   AF-A0A6B3SJH5-F1
#
_cell.length_a   1.000
_cell.length_b   1.000
_cell.length_c   1.000
_cell.angle_alpha   90.00
_cell.angle_beta   90.00
_cell.angle_gamma   90.00
#
_symmetry.space_group_name_H-M   'P 1'
#
loop_
_entity.id
_entity.type
_entity.pdbx_description
1 polymer ?
#
loop_
_entity_poly.entity_id
_entity_poly.type
_entity_poly.pdbx_seq_one_letter_code
_entity_poly.pdbx_strand_id
1 'polypeptide(L)'
;MSQQWKAVCNVADIPVLGARVVKRAQKPDVAIFRNGEDKIFALLDRCPHKGGPLSQGIVFGEKVACPLHNWNIQLDSGCATAPDEGCTQTFSVRVDDGQVFLDVNELDALPGVNPATTETEAA
;
A
#
# COMPACT_ATOMS: atom_id res chain seq x y z
N MET A 1 -12.91 1.73 -16.42
CA MET A 1 -13.06 2.89 -15.51
C MET A 1 -11.82 3.78 -15.64
N SER A 2 -11.95 5.10 -15.79
CA SER A 2 -10.80 6.00 -15.89
C SER A 2 -10.15 6.21 -14.51
N GLN A 3 -8.82 6.10 -14.43
CA GLN A 3 -8.07 6.38 -13.20
C GLN A 3 -8.28 7.85 -12.78
N GLN A 4 -8.66 8.07 -11.53
CA GLN A 4 -8.83 9.40 -10.94
C GLN A 4 -7.82 9.55 -9.81
N TRP A 5 -6.99 10.58 -9.86
CA TRP A 5 -5.87 10.75 -8.94
C TRP A 5 -6.18 11.73 -7.82
N LYS A 6 -5.89 11.35 -6.57
CA LYS A 6 -5.97 12.22 -5.39
C LYS A 6 -4.59 12.46 -4.81
N ALA A 7 -4.21 13.73 -4.69
CA ALA A 7 -3.00 14.14 -3.99
C ALA A 7 -3.09 13.79 -2.49
N VAL A 8 -2.05 13.17 -1.94
CA VAL A 8 -2.04 12.68 -0.54
C VAL A 8 -0.94 13.25 0.33
N CYS A 9 0.27 13.42 -0.20
CA CYS A 9 1.41 14.03 0.50
C CYS A 9 2.57 14.28 -0.47
N ASN A 10 3.60 15.02 -0.04
CA ASN A 10 4.85 15.08 -0.78
C ASN A 10 5.71 13.84 -0.46
N VAL A 11 6.60 13.47 -1.38
CA VAL A 11 7.60 12.40 -1.18
C VAL A 11 8.49 12.72 0.02
N ALA A 12 8.83 14.00 0.21
CA ALA A 12 9.63 14.47 1.34
C ALA A 12 8.94 14.30 2.71
N ASP A 13 7.61 14.15 2.73
CA ASP A 13 6.85 13.90 3.95
C ASP A 13 6.89 12.43 4.39
N ILE A 14 7.50 11.55 3.58
CA ILE A 14 7.67 10.13 3.83
C ILE A 14 9.15 9.89 4.16
N PRO A 15 9.48 9.45 5.39
CA PRO A 15 10.85 9.12 5.74
C PRO A 15 11.43 8.06 4.81
N VAL A 16 12.70 8.19 4.45
CA VAL A 16 13.44 7.14 3.74
C VAL A 16 13.47 5.88 4.62
N LEU A 17 13.18 4.72 4.03
CA LEU A 17 12.98 3.46 4.76
C LEU A 17 11.87 3.55 5.82
N GLY A 18 10.84 4.35 5.55
CA GLY A 18 9.72 4.55 6.45
C GLY A 18 8.39 4.64 5.72
N ALA A 19 7.38 5.09 6.46
CA ALA A 19 6.03 5.18 5.96
C ALA A 19 5.31 6.46 6.40
N ARG A 20 4.25 6.80 5.67
CA ARG A 20 3.23 7.79 6.04
C ARG A 20 1.85 7.18 5.92
N VAL A 21 0.97 7.49 6.88
CA VAL A 21 -0.40 6.96 6.89
C VAL A 21 -1.38 7.95 6.28
N VAL A 22 -2.17 7.49 5.31
CA VAL A 22 -3.34 8.18 4.78
C VAL A 22 -4.59 7.63 5.45
N LYS A 23 -5.25 8.47 6.24
CA LYS A 23 -6.48 8.11 6.95
C LYS A 23 -7.66 8.02 5.99
N ARG A 24 -8.50 6.98 6.15
CA ARG A 24 -9.76 6.85 5.40
C ARG A 24 -10.95 6.83 6.35
N ALA A 25 -11.97 7.62 6.07
CA ALA A 25 -13.20 7.62 6.86
C ALA A 25 -13.91 6.27 6.74
N GLN A 26 -14.21 5.63 7.88
CA GLN A 26 -14.94 4.36 7.96
C GLN A 26 -14.31 3.16 7.22
N LYS A 27 -13.03 3.25 6.82
CA LYS A 27 -12.29 2.21 6.11
C LYS A 27 -10.90 2.04 6.75
N PRO A 28 -10.21 0.90 6.59
CA PRO A 28 -8.85 0.77 7.09
C PRO A 28 -7.92 1.74 6.38
N ASP A 29 -6.89 2.21 7.08
CA ASP A 29 -5.94 3.18 6.57
C ASP A 29 -5.04 2.61 5.46
N VAL A 30 -4.39 3.50 4.72
CA VAL A 30 -3.37 3.17 3.72
C VAL A 30 -2.01 3.64 4.22
N ALA A 31 -1.01 2.78 4.13
CA ALA A 31 0.37 3.10 4.41
C ALA A 31 1.11 3.34 3.09
N ILE A 32 1.70 4.53 2.94
CA ILE A 32 2.59 4.87 1.84
C ILE A 32 4.02 4.66 2.31
N PHE A 33 4.79 3.81 1.62
CA PHE A 33 6.16 3.48 1.95
C PHE A 33 7.14 4.14 0.98
N ARG A 34 8.31 4.52 1.49
CA ARG A 34 9.46 4.95 0.68
C ARG A 34 10.64 4.05 0.98
N ASN A 35 11.16 3.36 -0.03
CA ASN A 35 12.34 2.54 0.16
C ASN A 35 13.65 3.36 0.08
N GLY A 36 14.80 2.70 0.19
CA GLY A 36 16.11 3.34 0.14
C GLY A 36 16.52 3.85 -1.25
N GLU A 37 15.77 3.49 -2.30
CA GLU A 37 15.96 3.94 -3.69
C GLU A 37 14.94 5.02 -4.08
N ASP A 38 14.23 5.60 -3.11
CA ASP A 38 13.17 6.60 -3.29
C ASP A 38 11.93 6.12 -4.09
N LYS A 39 11.76 4.81 -4.25
CA LYS A 39 10.54 4.24 -4.82
C LYS A 39 9.40 4.32 -3.80
N ILE A 40 8.22 4.67 -4.31
CA ILE A 40 7.02 4.87 -3.51
C ILE A 40 6.03 3.74 -3.76
N PHE A 41 5.51 3.18 -2.67
CA PHE A 41 4.55 2.09 -2.69
C PHE A 41 3.39 2.44 -1.76
N ALA A 42 2.22 1.84 -1.98
CA ALA A 42 1.08 2.01 -1.09
C ALA A 42 0.37 0.70 -0.86
N LEU A 43 0.21 0.35 0.42
CA LEU A 43 -0.50 -0.85 0.87
C LEU A 43 -1.59 -0.49 1.87
N LEU A 44 -2.56 -1.37 2.04
CA LEU A 44 -3.46 -1.30 3.19
C LEU A 44 -2.60 -1.43 4.45
N ASP A 45 -2.86 -0.59 5.47
CA ASP A 45 -2.06 -0.58 6.70
C ASP A 45 -2.42 -1.75 7.64
N ARG A 46 -2.46 -2.96 7.08
CA ARG A 46 -2.81 -4.21 7.74
C ARG A 46 -2.02 -5.35 7.14
N CYS A 47 -1.22 -5.99 7.97
CA CYS A 47 -0.54 -7.24 7.65
C CYS A 47 -1.57 -8.35 7.40
N PRO A 48 -1.41 -9.15 6.33
CA PRO A 48 -2.37 -10.20 5.97
C PRO A 48 -2.48 -11.32 7.02
N HIS A 49 -1.51 -11.44 7.94
CA HIS A 49 -1.56 -12.42 9.03
C HIS A 49 -2.69 -12.14 10.03
N LYS A 50 -2.56 -11.06 10.81
CA LYS A 50 -3.48 -10.71 11.93
C LYS A 50 -3.75 -9.21 12.01
N GLY A 51 -3.58 -8.49 10.90
CA GLY A 51 -3.92 -7.07 10.81
C GLY A 51 -2.97 -6.11 11.52
N GLY A 52 -1.72 -6.51 11.77
CA GLY A 52 -0.71 -5.62 12.34
C GLY A 52 -0.43 -4.39 11.46
N PRO A 53 -0.11 -3.21 12.04
CA PRO A 53 0.11 -1.98 11.29
C PRO A 53 1.43 -2.02 10.54
N LEU A 54 1.38 -2.20 9.21
CA LEU A 54 2.58 -2.28 8.37
C LEU A 54 3.35 -0.94 8.34
N SER A 55 2.66 0.18 8.52
CA SER A 55 3.25 1.52 8.62
C SER A 55 4.24 1.68 9.78
N GLN A 56 4.16 0.81 10.78
CA GLN A 56 5.07 0.76 11.92
C GLN A 56 6.16 -0.31 11.77
N GLY A 57 6.23 -0.96 10.60
CA GLY A 57 7.23 -1.96 10.28
C GLY A 57 8.56 -1.38 9.85
N ILE A 58 9.54 -2.27 9.66
CA ILE A 58 10.88 -1.91 9.17
C ILE A 58 10.89 -2.10 7.65
N VAL A 59 11.16 -1.04 6.91
CA VAL A 59 11.30 -1.08 5.45
C VAL A 59 12.73 -1.47 5.07
N PHE A 60 12.89 -2.39 4.13
CA PHE A 60 14.19 -2.79 3.59
C PHE A 60 14.02 -3.37 2.18
N GLY A 61 14.87 -2.96 1.23
CA GLY A 61 14.67 -3.28 -0.19
C GLY A 61 13.26 -2.86 -0.64
N GLU A 62 12.52 -3.76 -1.26
CA GLU A 62 11.10 -3.57 -1.61
C GLU A 62 10.16 -4.35 -0.68
N LYS A 63 10.52 -4.45 0.61
CA LYS A 63 9.76 -5.17 1.65
C LYS A 63 9.54 -4.32 2.88
N VAL A 64 8.52 -4.70 3.66
CA VAL A 64 8.33 -4.27 5.04
C VAL A 64 8.18 -5.48 5.96
N ALA A 65 8.94 -5.51 7.05
CA ALA A 65 8.75 -6.48 8.13
C ALA A 65 7.65 -5.98 9.08
N CYS A 66 6.57 -6.76 9.21
CA CYS A 66 5.48 -6.45 10.12
C CYS A 66 5.97 -6.40 11.58
N PRO A 67 5.66 -5.34 12.35
CA PRO A 67 6.22 -5.14 13.68
C PRO A 67 5.72 -6.15 14.72
N LEU A 68 4.63 -6.86 14.45
CA LEU A 68 4.03 -7.79 15.42
C LEU A 68 4.62 -9.20 15.35
N HIS A 69 4.85 -9.73 14.16
CA HIS A 69 5.23 -11.14 13.96
C HIS A 69 6.32 -11.33 12.89
N ASN A 70 6.96 -10.25 12.43
CA ASN A 70 8.08 -10.26 11.49
C ASN A 70 7.80 -10.92 10.12
N TRP A 71 6.52 -10.99 9.72
CA TRP A 71 6.16 -11.36 8.34
C TRP A 71 6.68 -10.31 7.39
N ASN A 72 7.41 -10.74 6.36
CA ASN A 72 7.96 -9.85 5.35
C ASN A 72 6.98 -9.74 4.20
N ILE A 73 6.46 -8.53 3.99
CA ILE A 73 5.49 -8.22 2.96
C ILE A 73 6.18 -7.46 1.83
N GLN A 74 6.06 -7.95 0.61
CA GLN A 74 6.51 -7.27 -0.61
C GLN A 74 5.69 -5.99 -0.83
N LEU A 75 6.36 -4.87 -1.06
CA LEU A 75 5.72 -3.55 -1.19
C LEU A 75 5.05 -3.35 -2.56
N ASP A 76 5.54 -4.02 -3.59
CA ASP A 76 5.01 -3.94 -4.97
C ASP A 76 3.70 -4.73 -5.15
N SER A 77 3.61 -5.88 -4.51
CA SER A 77 2.54 -6.87 -4.66
C SER A 77 1.65 -7.00 -3.43
N GLY A 78 2.10 -6.50 -2.28
CA GLY A 78 1.41 -6.66 -0.99
C GLY A 78 1.46 -8.08 -0.43
N CYS A 79 2.18 -9.01 -1.06
CA CYS A 79 2.18 -10.42 -0.69
C CYS A 79 3.31 -10.77 0.30
N ALA A 80 3.01 -11.68 1.23
CA ALA A 80 4.00 -12.24 2.12
C ALA A 80 5.03 -13.06 1.35
N THR A 81 6.28 -13.02 1.80
CA THR A 81 7.34 -13.87 1.24
C THR A 81 7.32 -15.23 1.89
N ALA A 82 7.54 -16.29 1.09
CA ALA A 82 7.67 -17.65 1.59
C ALA A 82 8.65 -17.74 2.79
N PRO A 83 8.35 -18.56 3.81
CA PRO A 83 7.26 -19.55 3.85
C PRO A 83 5.90 -18.99 4.29
N ASP A 84 5.80 -17.69 4.59
CA ASP A 84 4.53 -17.06 4.95
C ASP A 84 3.66 -16.84 3.71
N GLU A 85 2.34 -16.88 3.88
CA GLU A 85 1.37 -16.80 2.79
C GLU A 85 0.26 -15.77 3.06
N GLY A 86 -0.27 -15.19 1.99
CA GLY A 86 -1.34 -14.19 2.04
C GLY A 86 -0.87 -12.83 1.55
N CYS A 87 -1.81 -12.00 1.12
CA CYS A 87 -1.53 -10.67 0.57
C CYS A 87 -2.44 -9.61 1.17
N THR A 88 -1.92 -8.40 1.26
CA THR A 88 -2.70 -7.19 1.57
C THR A 88 -2.95 -6.40 0.31
N GLN A 89 -3.97 -5.54 0.32
CA GLN A 89 -4.32 -4.74 -0.84
C GLN A 89 -3.22 -3.72 -1.14
N THR A 90 -2.81 -3.65 -2.41
CA THR A 90 -1.98 -2.59 -2.97
C THR A 90 -2.84 -1.44 -3.49
N PHE A 91 -2.25 -0.25 -3.56
CA PHE A 91 -2.87 0.92 -4.18
C PHE A 91 -1.93 1.48 -5.25
N SER A 92 -2.52 1.84 -6.39
CA SER A 92 -1.85 2.50 -7.50
C SER A 92 -1.30 3.84 -7.03
N VAL A 93 0.01 4.01 -7.24
CA VAL A 93 0.75 5.22 -6.89
C VAL A 93 1.16 5.94 -8.17
N ARG A 94 0.98 7.25 -8.19
CA ARG A 94 1.62 8.14 -9.16
C ARG A 94 2.42 9.19 -8.40
N VAL A 95 3.62 9.49 -8.88
CA VAL A 95 4.45 10.58 -8.38
C VAL A 95 4.67 11.58 -9.50
N ASP A 96 4.41 12.86 -9.24
CA ASP A 96 4.55 13.95 -10.20
C ASP A 96 5.09 15.18 -9.47
N ASP A 97 6.22 15.72 -9.91
CA ASP A 97 6.93 16.85 -9.25
C ASP A 97 7.04 16.73 -7.71
N GLY A 98 7.38 15.53 -7.22
CA GLY A 98 7.51 15.26 -5.79
C GLY A 98 6.18 15.14 -5.02
N GLN A 99 5.03 15.35 -5.66
CA GLN A 99 3.71 15.11 -5.10
C GLN A 99 3.29 13.65 -5.33
N VAL A 100 2.85 12.97 -4.27
CA VAL A 100 2.32 11.60 -4.32
C VAL A 100 0.80 11.65 -4.51
N PHE A 101 0.30 10.79 -5.40
CA PHE A 101 -1.10 10.59 -5.70
C PHE A 101 -1.48 9.11 -5.57
N LEU A 102 -2.71 8.86 -5.15
CA LEU A 102 -3.33 7.53 -5.15
C LEU A 102 -4.59 7.52 -6.02
N ASP A 103 -4.95 6.37 -6.57
CA ASP A 103 -6.20 6.21 -7.32
C ASP A 103 -7.42 6.28 -6.38
N VAL A 104 -8.37 7.14 -6.71
CA VAL A 104 -9.58 7.42 -5.92
C VAL A 104 -10.51 6.22 -5.89
N ASN A 105 -10.66 5.49 -7.00
CA ASN A 105 -11.56 4.34 -7.06
C ASN A 105 -11.06 3.24 -6.13
N GLU A 106 -9.76 3.00 -6.08
CA GLU A 106 -9.14 2.06 -5.15
C GLU A 106 -9.23 2.52 -3.69
N LEU A 107 -9.02 3.82 -3.43
CA LEU A 107 -9.22 4.40 -2.10
C LEU A 107 -10.67 4.26 -1.62
N ASP A 108 -11.63 4.31 -2.53
CA ASP A 108 -13.04 4.19 -2.23
C ASP A 108 -13.57 2.75 -2.22
N ALA A 109 -12.86 1.80 -2.81
CA ALA A 109 -13.21 0.40 -2.75
C ALA A 109 -13.13 -0.18 -1.33
N LEU A 110 -13.95 -1.20 -1.07
CA LEU A 110 -13.83 -2.02 0.14
C LEU A 110 -12.58 -2.91 0.03
N PRO A 111 -11.91 -3.21 1.17
CA PRO A 111 -10.77 -4.12 1.17
C PRO A 111 -11.08 -5.45 0.48
N GLY A 112 -10.19 -5.88 -0.42
CA GLY A 112 -10.35 -7.14 -1.17
C GLY A 112 -11.20 -7.04 -2.44
N VAL A 113 -11.71 -5.85 -2.79
CA VAL A 113 -12.33 -5.58 -4.09
C VAL A 113 -11.34 -4.79 -4.93
N ASN A 114 -10.84 -5.37 -6.02
CA ASN A 114 -9.96 -4.66 -6.95
C ASN A 114 -10.80 -4.00 -8.07
N PRO A 115 -10.93 -2.67 -8.10
CA PRO A 115 -11.69 -1.97 -9.14
C PRO A 115 -11.03 -2.03 -10.52
N ALA A 116 -9.77 -2.45 -10.62
CA ALA A 116 -9.04 -2.61 -11.89
C ALA A 116 -9.29 -3.97 -12.57
N THR A 117 -9.93 -4.94 -11.91
CA THR A 117 -10.20 -6.28 -12.47
C THR A 117 -11.66 -6.54 -12.86
N THR A 118 -12.54 -5.53 -12.80
CA THR A 118 -13.94 -5.69 -13.26
C THR A 118 -14.07 -5.49 -14.77
N GLU A 119 -13.29 -6.23 -15.56
CA GLU A 119 -13.61 -6.52 -16.96
C GLU A 119 -13.24 -7.98 -17.22
N THR A 120 -14.27 -8.80 -17.48
CA THR A 120 -14.28 -10.23 -17.88
C THR A 120 -14.63 -11.24 -16.80
N GLU A 121 -15.93 -11.33 -16.47
CA GLU A 121 -16.61 -12.62 -16.36
C GLU A 121 -18.09 -12.41 -16.69
N ALA A 122 -18.36 -12.32 -18.00
CA ALA A 122 -19.66 -12.63 -18.56
C ALA A 122 -19.43 -13.79 -19.54
N ALA A 123 -19.73 -15.00 -19.07
CA ALA A 123 -19.98 -16.18 -19.88
C ALA A 123 -21.21 -16.88 -19.29
#